data_AF-A0A8H5D248-F1
#
_entry.id   AF-A0A8H5D248-F1
#
_cell.length_a   1.000
_cell.length_b   1.000
_cell.length_c   1.000
_cell.angle_alpha   90.00
_cell.angle_beta   90.00
_cell.angle_gamma   90.00
#
_symmetry.space_group_name_H-M   'P 1'
#
loop_
_entity.id
_entity.type
_entity.pdbx_description
1 polymer ?
#
loop_
_entity_poly.entity_id
_entity_poly.type
_entity_poly.pdbx_seq_one_letter_code
_entity_poly.pdbx_strand_id
1 'polypeptide(L)'
;MYNDAERNSNIPGTPDSTEKTYFPYEQVILSEWMALSAGWTIPSESEIVVEYLEREGWCTSDEIEDMLLGFDVRALVFAAAEVLHREGELKSSGLPVGTLSSPTIYLHSTGAFNQVYVVTLPAPFSSCTSQDLQILARLPKLGRNCIPPSKIDSVVATMTFARQCRGLPVPRIFAWNAHYDINHNPVGSPYILMEFVSGVSLEDYWTRLCSQPRSSNQERKKEAIIAACAQFHARLCEPLILHPRNDHMLGSLYFDWLQVDRNSQDMADPECYRMGPLAPGFDALRKRQCYSSQLDPVGPAEDLRTLWRTCLRKELETIKKIGLGMPRKTSGHGDYGAFAEGGRKEMEPEGGRHHMDELAKSLSVGMGNLVERTLSTSSGIDVSLLRPCLSMDDWAFRNIIIDPSTLTIRAVVDWDDVYVLPFLLSGRYPEDLCPTHGDSASGVNTSDQSDDWDFIPKDEEMLVMPFPLPDVLKKGCSISPEPGKTESHEHILGWLQLNERIECTIWRGVYREKMAALDPRFSFGIIVEVGDAAELQFWEFWEISQEAMKVQRLLLYGWRKWVDYSRFIEGYTEGHTKLSNSLLEYH
;
A
#
# COMPACT_ATOMS: atom_id res chain seq x y z
N MET A 1 37.62 51.46 6.52
CA MET A 1 38.68 50.55 6.06
C MET A 1 38.59 49.32 6.96
N TYR A 2 37.93 48.27 6.47
CA TYR A 2 38.58 47.01 6.01
C TYR A 2 39.33 46.32 7.18
N ASN A 3 39.19 45.04 7.49
CA ASN A 3 38.35 43.91 7.07
C ASN A 3 38.70 42.78 8.07
N ASP A 4 37.99 41.65 7.99
CA ASP A 4 38.37 40.29 8.46
C ASP A 4 37.51 39.71 9.59
N ALA A 5 36.35 39.20 9.21
CA ALA A 5 35.73 38.02 9.82
C ALA A 5 34.67 37.41 8.90
N GLU A 6 35.06 36.74 7.81
CA GLU A 6 34.16 35.78 7.14
C GLU A 6 34.96 34.62 6.55
N ARG A 7 34.85 33.44 7.19
CA ARG A 7 34.95 32.14 6.52
C ARG A 7 34.11 31.10 7.26
N ASN A 8 33.12 30.61 6.52
CA ASN A 8 32.47 29.31 6.61
C ASN A 8 31.39 29.08 7.68
N SER A 9 30.16 29.49 7.32
CA SER A 9 28.93 28.78 7.67
C SER A 9 28.04 28.68 6.42
N ASN A 10 28.24 27.64 5.61
CA ASN A 10 27.28 27.26 4.57
C ASN A 10 26.18 26.42 5.24
N ILE A 11 25.15 27.11 5.73
CA ILE A 11 23.83 26.54 6.00
C ILE A 11 23.04 26.69 4.68
N PRO A 12 22.46 25.63 4.09
CA PRO A 12 21.58 25.80 2.94
C PRO A 12 20.35 26.60 3.36
N GLY A 13 20.20 27.75 2.71
CA GLY A 13 19.26 28.80 3.05
C GLY A 13 17.80 28.50 2.73
N THR A 14 16.99 29.36 3.34
CA THR A 14 15.58 29.69 3.09
C THR A 14 15.12 29.59 1.63
N PRO A 15 13.83 29.24 1.40
CA PRO A 15 13.27 29.05 0.06
C PRO A 15 13.25 30.38 -0.70
N ASP A 16 13.89 30.37 -1.86
CA ASP A 16 13.87 31.46 -2.82
C ASP A 16 12.44 31.60 -3.40
N SER A 17 11.93 32.82 -3.49
CA SER A 17 10.55 33.15 -3.86
C SER A 17 10.25 33.02 -5.36
N THR A 18 10.84 32.00 -5.99
CA THR A 18 10.59 31.59 -7.37
C THR A 18 10.52 30.06 -7.41
N GLU A 19 9.56 29.48 -6.69
CA GLU A 19 9.17 28.09 -6.93
C GLU A 19 8.65 28.01 -8.36
N LYS A 20 9.53 27.58 -9.28
CA LYS A 20 9.08 26.99 -10.54
C LYS A 20 8.16 25.84 -10.13
N THR A 21 6.86 26.01 -10.38
CA THR A 21 5.90 24.93 -10.28
C THR A 21 6.42 23.80 -11.16
N TYR A 22 6.75 22.67 -10.53
CA TYR A 22 7.35 21.49 -11.15
C TYR A 22 6.32 20.73 -12.01
N PHE A 23 5.57 21.47 -12.83
CA PHE A 23 4.39 21.04 -13.54
C PHE A 23 4.73 21.05 -15.05
N PRO A 24 4.55 19.94 -15.78
CA PRO A 24 4.62 19.96 -17.24
C PRO A 24 3.42 20.66 -17.90
N TYR A 25 2.46 21.17 -17.11
CA TYR A 25 1.21 21.77 -17.56
C TYR A 25 1.00 23.13 -16.87
N GLU A 26 0.71 24.19 -17.64
CA GLU A 26 0.36 25.50 -17.06
C GLU A 26 -0.78 25.35 -16.05
N GLN A 27 -0.53 25.70 -14.77
CA GLN A 27 -1.57 25.72 -13.75
C GLN A 27 -2.55 26.83 -14.07
N VAL A 28 -3.83 26.48 -14.12
CA VAL A 28 -4.89 27.47 -14.31
C VAL A 28 -5.03 28.29 -13.04
N ILE A 29 -4.88 29.61 -13.17
CA ILE A 29 -4.99 30.53 -12.03
C ILE A 29 -6.42 30.56 -11.49
N LEU A 30 -6.55 30.91 -10.20
CA LEU A 30 -7.82 30.94 -9.46
C LEU A 30 -9.00 31.59 -10.22
N SER A 31 -8.77 32.67 -10.98
CA SER A 31 -9.85 33.38 -11.68
C SER A 31 -10.26 32.79 -13.03
N GLU A 32 -9.37 32.06 -13.70
CA GLU A 32 -9.61 31.63 -15.09
C GLU A 32 -10.55 30.43 -15.16
N TRP A 33 -10.32 29.41 -14.33
CA TRP A 33 -11.16 28.20 -14.35
C TRP A 33 -12.60 28.48 -13.95
N MET A 34 -12.85 29.43 -13.02
CA MET A 34 -14.20 29.82 -12.61
C MET A 34 -14.99 30.41 -13.77
N ALA A 35 -14.38 31.32 -14.53
CA ALA A 35 -15.03 31.95 -15.68
C ALA A 35 -15.27 30.94 -16.81
N LEU A 36 -14.30 30.08 -17.09
CA LEU A 36 -14.38 29.08 -18.16
C LEU A 36 -15.39 27.97 -17.85
N SER A 37 -15.51 27.56 -16.60
CA SER A 37 -16.45 26.50 -16.19
C SER A 37 -17.83 27.03 -15.78
N ALA A 38 -18.08 28.34 -15.81
CA ALA A 38 -19.32 28.94 -15.30
C ALA A 38 -20.60 28.40 -15.98
N GLY A 39 -20.51 28.02 -17.25
CA GLY A 39 -21.63 27.45 -18.01
C GLY A 39 -21.94 25.98 -17.72
N TRP A 40 -21.09 25.28 -16.97
CA TRP A 40 -21.26 23.85 -16.71
C TRP A 40 -22.20 23.59 -15.54
N THR A 41 -23.03 22.55 -15.68
CA THR A 41 -23.87 22.02 -14.61
C THR A 41 -23.12 20.88 -13.93
N ILE A 42 -22.35 21.21 -12.90
CA ILE A 42 -21.56 20.24 -12.12
C ILE A 42 -22.26 20.05 -10.77
N PRO A 43 -22.56 18.80 -10.37
CA PRO A 43 -23.14 18.52 -9.06
C PRO A 43 -22.18 18.86 -7.93
N SER A 44 -22.73 19.14 -6.76
CA SER A 44 -21.98 19.25 -5.50
C SER A 44 -21.43 17.89 -5.05
N GLU A 45 -20.42 17.92 -4.17
CA GLU A 45 -19.85 16.70 -3.61
C GLU A 45 -20.89 15.84 -2.88
N SER A 46 -21.78 16.48 -2.12
CA SER A 46 -22.86 15.79 -1.40
C SER A 46 -23.87 15.14 -2.35
N GLU A 47 -24.23 15.79 -3.46
CA GLU A 47 -25.11 15.18 -4.46
C GLU A 47 -24.47 13.92 -5.06
N ILE A 48 -23.18 13.96 -5.39
CA ILE A 48 -22.44 12.81 -5.92
C ILE A 48 -22.39 11.65 -4.89
N VAL A 49 -22.12 11.97 -3.63
CA VAL A 49 -22.06 10.99 -2.54
C VAL A 49 -23.42 10.34 -2.29
N VAL A 50 -24.50 11.12 -2.31
CA VAL A 50 -25.86 10.60 -2.17
C VAL A 50 -26.19 9.65 -3.32
N GLU A 51 -25.92 10.04 -4.58
CA GLU A 51 -26.14 9.18 -5.74
C GLU A 51 -25.38 7.85 -5.63
N TYR A 52 -24.13 7.90 -5.15
CA TYR A 52 -23.33 6.70 -4.89
C TYR A 52 -23.96 5.79 -3.83
N LEU A 53 -24.32 6.35 -2.66
CA LEU A 53 -24.91 5.57 -1.57
C LEU A 53 -26.23 4.93 -1.99
N GLU A 54 -27.10 5.67 -2.69
CA GLU A 54 -28.35 5.16 -3.24
C GLU A 54 -28.11 4.00 -4.22
N ARG A 55 -27.10 4.11 -5.08
CA ARG A 55 -26.70 3.05 -6.02
C ARG A 55 -26.22 1.78 -5.30
N GLU A 56 -25.45 1.95 -4.23
CA GLU A 56 -24.93 0.84 -3.43
C GLU A 56 -25.95 0.29 -2.40
N GLY A 57 -27.11 0.94 -2.23
CA GLY A 57 -28.17 0.52 -1.30
C GLY A 57 -27.98 0.95 0.15
N TRP A 58 -27.19 2.00 0.41
CA TRP A 58 -26.92 2.58 1.73
C TRP A 58 -27.71 3.88 1.89
N CYS A 59 -28.21 4.21 3.09
CA CYS A 59 -29.05 5.40 3.26
C CYS A 59 -29.17 5.88 4.72
N THR A 60 -28.08 6.35 5.33
CA THR A 60 -28.14 7.15 6.57
C THR A 60 -27.43 8.50 6.40
N SER A 61 -27.85 9.51 7.16
CA SER A 61 -27.26 10.86 7.09
C SER A 61 -25.81 10.89 7.57
N ASP A 62 -25.47 10.06 8.56
CA ASP A 62 -24.14 9.99 9.17
C ASP A 62 -23.10 9.44 8.17
N GLU A 63 -23.51 8.48 7.32
CA GLU A 63 -22.67 7.92 6.26
C GLU A 63 -22.28 8.94 5.18
N ILE A 64 -23.10 9.98 4.96
CA ILE A 64 -22.81 11.02 3.98
C ILE A 64 -21.67 11.90 4.47
N GLU A 65 -21.75 12.40 5.71
CA GLU A 65 -20.75 13.32 6.28
C GLU A 65 -19.36 12.67 6.33
N ASP A 66 -19.29 11.39 6.69
CA ASP A 66 -18.04 10.61 6.73
C ASP A 66 -17.39 10.40 5.35
N MET A 67 -18.16 10.55 4.27
CA MET A 67 -17.66 10.41 2.90
C MET A 67 -17.29 11.73 2.23
N LEU A 68 -17.59 12.88 2.83
CA LEU A 68 -17.20 14.18 2.26
C LEU A 68 -15.72 14.48 2.53
N LEU A 69 -14.96 14.72 1.47
CA LEU A 69 -13.56 15.16 1.52
C LEU A 69 -13.44 16.69 1.58
N GLY A 70 -14.48 17.43 1.17
CA GLY A 70 -14.54 18.89 1.25
C GLY A 70 -13.66 19.58 0.20
N PHE A 71 -13.71 19.09 -1.03
CA PHE A 71 -12.99 19.63 -2.19
C PHE A 71 -13.91 20.38 -3.16
N ASP A 72 -13.34 21.24 -4.01
CA ASP A 72 -14.09 21.91 -5.06
C ASP A 72 -14.24 20.99 -6.29
N VAL A 73 -15.44 20.42 -6.43
CA VAL A 73 -15.79 19.49 -7.52
C VAL A 73 -15.62 20.15 -8.90
N ARG A 74 -15.99 21.42 -9.04
CA ARG A 74 -15.92 22.13 -10.33
C ARG A 74 -14.46 22.38 -10.72
N ALA A 75 -13.61 22.74 -9.76
CA ALA A 75 -12.19 22.86 -9.99
C ALA A 75 -11.55 21.52 -10.42
N LEU A 76 -11.95 20.40 -9.78
CA LEU A 76 -11.46 19.06 -10.16
C LEU A 76 -11.89 18.68 -11.57
N VAL A 77 -13.18 18.86 -11.89
CA VAL A 77 -13.72 18.60 -13.23
C VAL A 77 -13.03 19.47 -14.28
N PHE A 78 -12.77 20.74 -13.96
CA PHE A 78 -12.03 21.62 -14.86
C PHE A 78 -10.60 21.13 -15.09
N ALA A 79 -9.86 20.75 -14.03
CA ALA A 79 -8.52 20.19 -14.18
C ALA A 79 -8.51 18.91 -15.04
N ALA A 80 -9.49 18.03 -14.84
CA ALA A 80 -9.70 16.83 -15.65
C ALA A 80 -10.00 17.16 -17.13
N ALA A 81 -10.88 18.13 -17.38
CA ALA A 81 -11.25 18.57 -18.72
C ALA A 81 -10.07 19.20 -19.47
N GLU A 82 -9.27 20.00 -18.78
CA GLU A 82 -8.06 20.65 -19.27
C GLU A 82 -7.06 19.59 -19.77
N VAL A 83 -6.78 18.60 -18.92
CA VAL A 83 -5.86 17.50 -19.22
C VAL A 83 -6.35 16.70 -20.44
N LEU A 84 -7.64 16.31 -20.46
CA LEU A 84 -8.21 15.57 -21.59
C LEU A 84 -8.23 16.40 -22.88
N HIS A 85 -8.41 17.72 -22.78
CA HIS A 85 -8.33 18.63 -23.92
C HIS A 85 -6.90 18.68 -24.51
N ARG A 86 -5.87 18.64 -23.66
CA ARG A 86 -4.45 18.61 -24.10
C ARG A 86 -4.00 17.26 -24.67
N GLU A 87 -4.52 16.16 -24.13
CA GLU A 87 -4.16 14.79 -24.55
C GLU A 87 -4.92 14.30 -25.79
N GLY A 88 -6.14 14.80 -26.04
CA GLY A 88 -6.98 14.35 -27.16
C GLY A 88 -6.69 15.01 -28.52
N GLU A 89 -7.40 14.54 -29.56
CA GLU A 89 -7.44 15.16 -30.91
C GLU A 89 -7.89 16.63 -30.89
N LEU A 90 -8.45 17.10 -29.76
CA LEU A 90 -8.86 18.48 -29.49
C LEU A 90 -7.72 19.51 -29.56
N LYS A 91 -6.45 19.11 -29.51
CA LYS A 91 -5.31 19.96 -29.89
C LYS A 91 -5.52 20.66 -31.24
N SER A 92 -6.28 20.06 -32.15
CA SER A 92 -6.55 20.58 -33.49
C SER A 92 -7.69 21.61 -33.57
N SER A 93 -8.58 21.69 -32.55
CA SER A 93 -9.76 22.56 -32.62
C SER A 93 -9.51 23.99 -32.12
N GLY A 94 -8.49 24.18 -31.25
CA GLY A 94 -8.14 25.49 -30.68
C GLY A 94 -9.26 26.14 -29.84
N LEU A 95 -10.33 25.41 -29.53
CA LEU A 95 -11.48 25.91 -28.78
C LEU A 95 -11.18 25.89 -27.27
N PRO A 96 -11.50 26.97 -26.52
CA PRO A 96 -11.31 26.99 -25.07
C PRO A 96 -12.13 25.88 -24.40
N VAL A 97 -11.58 25.26 -23.35
CA VAL A 97 -12.24 24.22 -22.55
C VAL A 97 -13.66 24.60 -22.12
N GLY A 98 -13.88 25.87 -21.77
CA GLY A 98 -15.19 26.39 -21.36
C GLY A 98 -16.29 26.38 -22.44
N THR A 99 -15.94 26.11 -23.70
CA THR A 99 -16.91 25.99 -24.81
C THR A 99 -17.41 24.56 -25.02
N LEU A 100 -16.87 23.60 -24.27
CA LEU A 100 -17.29 22.20 -24.31
C LEU A 100 -18.67 22.02 -23.65
N SER A 101 -19.41 21.01 -24.10
CA SER A 101 -20.60 20.52 -23.42
C SER A 101 -20.26 20.17 -21.97
N SER A 102 -21.23 20.34 -21.05
CA SER A 102 -21.00 20.14 -19.62
C SER A 102 -20.43 18.73 -19.35
N PRO A 103 -19.24 18.62 -18.74
CA PRO A 103 -18.71 17.34 -18.29
C PRO A 103 -19.60 16.74 -17.20
N THR A 104 -19.54 15.43 -17.05
CA THR A 104 -20.18 14.72 -15.93
C THR A 104 -19.12 14.13 -15.01
N ILE A 105 -19.49 13.96 -13.74
CA ILE A 105 -18.65 13.34 -12.72
C ILE A 105 -19.53 12.45 -11.84
N TYR A 106 -19.00 11.30 -11.45
CA TYR A 106 -19.62 10.44 -10.45
C TYR A 106 -18.54 9.79 -9.59
N LEU A 107 -18.90 9.43 -8.35
CA LEU A 107 -18.06 8.61 -7.48
C LEU A 107 -18.14 7.15 -7.97
N HIS A 108 -17.01 6.63 -8.44
CA HIS A 108 -16.94 5.28 -8.99
C HIS A 108 -16.82 4.24 -7.88
N SER A 109 -15.85 4.43 -6.98
CA SER A 109 -15.60 3.55 -5.85
C SER A 109 -14.95 4.29 -4.68
N THR A 110 -15.06 3.72 -3.49
CA THR A 110 -14.47 4.23 -2.25
C THR A 110 -13.71 3.10 -1.56
N GLY A 111 -12.43 3.30 -1.28
CA GLY A 111 -11.60 2.40 -0.50
C GLY A 111 -11.44 2.88 0.95
N ALA A 112 -10.56 2.21 1.70
CA ALA A 112 -10.22 2.63 3.06
C ALA A 112 -9.49 3.99 3.09
N PHE A 113 -8.68 4.28 2.07
CA PHE A 113 -7.79 5.45 2.05
C PHE A 113 -7.96 6.37 0.85
N ASN A 114 -8.73 5.98 -0.17
CA ASN A 114 -8.89 6.76 -1.40
C ASN A 114 -10.34 6.70 -1.89
N GLN A 115 -10.84 7.81 -2.41
CA GLN A 115 -12.05 7.86 -3.24
C GLN A 115 -11.65 8.06 -4.69
N VAL A 116 -12.41 7.42 -5.57
CA VAL A 116 -12.14 7.41 -6.99
C VAL A 116 -13.35 7.96 -7.72
N TYR A 117 -13.18 9.11 -8.36
CA TYR A 117 -14.18 9.75 -9.20
C TYR A 117 -13.86 9.53 -10.67
N VAL A 118 -14.88 9.43 -11.51
CA VAL A 118 -14.70 9.37 -12.96
C VAL A 118 -15.31 10.62 -13.55
N VAL A 119 -14.50 11.38 -14.28
CA VAL A 119 -14.92 12.56 -15.05
C VAL A 119 -15.04 12.15 -16.50
N THR A 120 -16.20 12.41 -17.09
CA THR A 120 -16.50 12.09 -18.49
C THR A 120 -16.73 13.39 -19.26
N LEU A 121 -15.93 13.61 -20.31
CA LEU A 121 -16.10 14.70 -21.25
C LEU A 121 -16.90 14.21 -22.46
N PRO A 122 -18.05 14.83 -22.76
CA PRO A 122 -18.81 14.51 -23.97
C PRO A 122 -17.95 14.75 -25.21
N ALA A 123 -17.98 13.82 -26.16
CA ALA A 123 -17.23 13.98 -27.41
C ALA A 123 -17.60 15.32 -28.10
N PRO A 124 -16.62 16.15 -28.51
CA PRO A 124 -16.89 17.50 -29.01
C PRO A 124 -17.67 17.54 -30.33
N PHE A 125 -17.59 16.50 -31.15
CA PHE A 125 -18.24 16.40 -32.45
C PHE A 125 -18.46 14.94 -32.83
N SER A 126 -19.51 14.68 -33.61
CA SER A 126 -19.80 13.39 -34.25
C SER A 126 -18.80 13.02 -35.35
N SER A 127 -17.50 12.95 -35.03
CA SER A 127 -16.51 12.26 -35.87
C SER A 127 -16.35 10.80 -35.39
N CYS A 128 -15.82 9.95 -36.26
CA CYS A 128 -16.02 8.50 -36.31
C CYS A 128 -15.58 7.64 -35.10
N THR A 129 -15.21 8.23 -33.97
CA THR A 129 -14.98 7.54 -32.68
C THR A 129 -15.97 8.08 -31.65
N SER A 130 -17.17 7.49 -31.64
CA SER A 130 -18.32 7.91 -30.83
C SER A 130 -18.21 7.56 -29.33
N GLN A 131 -17.04 7.75 -28.72
CA GLN A 131 -16.84 7.46 -27.30
C GLN A 131 -16.47 8.72 -26.53
N ASP A 132 -17.18 8.93 -25.43
CA ASP A 132 -16.85 9.98 -24.47
C ASP A 132 -15.46 9.74 -23.87
N LEU A 133 -14.74 10.82 -23.61
CA LEU A 133 -13.40 10.75 -23.02
C LEU A 133 -13.52 10.65 -21.51
N GLN A 134 -12.92 9.63 -20.91
CA GLN A 134 -12.97 9.40 -19.47
C GLN A 134 -11.59 9.58 -18.83
N ILE A 135 -11.57 10.19 -17.65
CA ILE A 135 -10.40 10.29 -16.79
C ILE A 135 -10.80 9.97 -15.36
N LEU A 136 -9.94 9.23 -14.67
CA LEU A 136 -10.13 8.85 -13.29
C LEU A 136 -9.40 9.83 -12.38
N ALA A 137 -10.08 10.35 -11.37
CA ALA A 137 -9.52 11.18 -10.32
C ALA A 137 -9.47 10.40 -8.99
N ARG A 138 -8.26 10.13 -8.49
CA ARG A 138 -8.04 9.51 -7.17
C ARG A 138 -7.74 10.60 -6.15
N LEU A 139 -8.54 10.65 -5.08
CA LEU A 139 -8.40 11.59 -3.98
C LEU A 139 -8.21 10.83 -2.66
N PRO A 140 -7.21 11.17 -1.83
CA PRO A 140 -7.04 10.54 -0.52
C PRO A 140 -8.16 10.89 0.48
N LYS A 141 -8.64 9.88 1.23
CA LYS A 141 -9.65 9.98 2.31
C LYS A 141 -9.04 10.28 3.67
N LEU A 142 -8.20 11.31 3.76
CA LEU A 142 -7.57 11.68 5.02
C LEU A 142 -7.62 13.19 5.24
N GLY A 143 -7.76 13.60 6.50
CA GLY A 143 -7.77 15.00 6.89
C GLY A 143 -6.51 15.75 6.42
N ARG A 144 -6.66 17.06 6.18
CA ARG A 144 -5.67 17.96 5.52
C ARG A 144 -4.25 17.96 6.10
N ASN A 145 -4.05 17.40 7.30
CA ASN A 145 -2.76 17.37 8.01
C ASN A 145 -2.09 15.98 8.03
N CYS A 146 -2.74 14.96 7.48
CA CYS A 146 -2.28 13.57 7.63
C CYS A 146 -1.22 13.19 6.59
N ILE A 147 -1.29 13.73 5.37
CA ILE A 147 -0.48 13.30 4.23
C ILE A 147 0.50 14.41 3.83
N PRO A 148 1.81 14.14 3.75
CA PRO A 148 2.76 15.13 3.23
C PRO A 148 2.63 15.19 1.70
N PRO A 149 2.79 16.36 1.05
CA PRO A 149 2.78 16.45 -0.41
C PRO A 149 3.76 15.48 -1.09
N SER A 150 4.92 15.26 -0.46
CA SER A 150 5.94 14.30 -0.90
C SER A 150 5.44 12.86 -1.04
N LYS A 151 4.33 12.48 -0.39
CA LYS A 151 3.77 11.14 -0.56
C LYS A 151 3.18 10.96 -1.95
N ILE A 152 2.35 11.90 -2.38
CA ILE A 152 1.70 11.84 -3.70
C ILE A 152 2.76 11.96 -4.79
N ASP A 153 3.73 12.87 -4.64
CA ASP A 153 4.84 12.98 -5.58
C ASP A 153 5.60 11.66 -5.74
N SER A 154 5.79 10.94 -4.62
CA SER A 154 6.48 9.66 -4.66
C SER A 154 5.66 8.54 -5.30
N VAL A 155 4.36 8.48 -5.02
CA VAL A 155 3.43 7.53 -5.65
C VAL A 155 3.43 7.75 -7.17
N VAL A 156 3.31 8.99 -7.61
CA VAL A 156 3.31 9.36 -9.02
C VAL A 156 4.62 8.99 -9.70
N ALA A 157 5.76 9.33 -9.09
CA ALA A 157 7.07 8.97 -9.62
C ALA A 157 7.24 7.45 -9.74
N THR A 158 6.80 6.71 -8.72
CA THR A 158 6.89 5.25 -8.71
C THR A 158 6.01 4.61 -9.77
N MET A 159 4.75 5.05 -9.90
CA MET A 159 3.83 4.57 -10.95
C MET A 159 4.37 4.88 -12.35
N THR A 160 4.91 6.09 -12.55
CA THR A 160 5.47 6.50 -13.84
C THR A 160 6.71 5.67 -14.18
N PHE A 161 7.61 5.44 -13.22
CA PHE A 161 8.77 4.58 -13.40
C PHE A 161 8.36 3.14 -13.72
N ALA A 162 7.41 2.57 -12.97
CA ALA A 162 6.91 1.23 -13.21
C ALA A 162 6.29 1.08 -14.61
N ARG A 163 5.55 2.08 -15.08
CA ARG A 163 4.98 2.05 -16.43
C ARG A 163 6.05 2.24 -17.51
N GLN A 164 6.85 3.29 -17.42
CA GLN A 164 7.72 3.75 -18.52
C GLN A 164 9.06 2.99 -18.56
N CYS A 165 9.68 2.76 -17.40
CA CYS A 165 10.99 2.10 -17.33
C CYS A 165 10.88 0.58 -17.22
N ARG A 166 9.78 0.04 -16.65
CA ARG A 166 9.57 -1.41 -16.49
C ARG A 166 8.54 -2.02 -17.43
N GLY A 167 7.71 -1.21 -18.08
CA GLY A 167 6.63 -1.72 -18.93
C GLY A 167 5.55 -2.47 -18.14
N LEU A 168 5.40 -2.20 -16.84
CA LEU A 168 4.37 -2.83 -16.01
C LEU A 168 2.98 -2.25 -16.34
N PRO A 169 1.91 -3.06 -16.25
CA PRO A 169 0.53 -2.60 -16.40
C PRO A 169 0.13 -1.73 -15.20
N VAL A 170 0.34 -0.43 -15.31
CA VAL A 170 0.04 0.60 -14.30
C VAL A 170 -0.75 1.71 -14.97
N PRO A 171 -1.85 2.24 -14.42
CA PRO A 171 -2.61 3.32 -15.07
C PRO A 171 -1.73 4.50 -15.47
N ARG A 172 -1.89 5.03 -16.68
CA ARG A 172 -1.14 6.21 -17.11
C ARG A 172 -1.56 7.42 -16.28
N ILE A 173 -0.59 8.07 -15.63
CA ILE A 173 -0.84 9.33 -14.94
C ILE A 173 -0.82 10.46 -15.95
N PHE A 174 -1.83 11.31 -15.90
CA PHE A 174 -1.92 12.50 -16.73
C PHE A 174 -1.50 13.75 -15.96
N ALA A 175 -2.00 13.94 -14.74
CA ALA A 175 -1.65 15.07 -13.88
C ALA A 175 -1.90 14.73 -12.41
N TRP A 176 -1.33 15.52 -11.49
CA TRP A 176 -1.62 15.42 -10.06
C TRP A 176 -1.38 16.78 -9.40
N ASN A 177 -1.95 16.97 -8.22
CA ASN A 177 -1.57 18.06 -7.32
C ASN A 177 -1.51 17.51 -5.90
N ALA A 178 -0.39 17.74 -5.21
CA ALA A 178 -0.14 17.18 -3.89
C ALA A 178 -0.52 18.13 -2.73
N HIS A 179 -0.95 19.36 -3.04
CA HIS A 179 -1.17 20.40 -2.03
C HIS A 179 -2.64 20.48 -1.59
N TYR A 180 -2.85 20.79 -0.32
CA TYR A 180 -4.18 21.10 0.25
C TYR A 180 -4.52 22.60 0.20
N ASP A 181 -3.53 23.46 -0.04
CA ASP A 181 -3.71 24.91 -0.08
C ASP A 181 -4.36 25.35 -1.40
N ILE A 182 -5.38 26.22 -1.29
CA ILE A 182 -6.17 26.67 -2.45
C ILE A 182 -5.41 27.61 -3.40
N ASN A 183 -4.35 28.26 -2.92
CA ASN A 183 -3.51 29.13 -3.73
C ASN A 183 -2.64 28.31 -4.70
N HIS A 184 -2.22 27.11 -4.30
CA HIS A 184 -1.44 26.18 -5.13
C HIS A 184 -2.30 25.08 -5.77
N ASN A 185 -3.48 24.82 -5.23
CA ASN A 185 -4.41 23.80 -5.70
C ASN A 185 -5.87 24.27 -5.57
N PRO A 186 -6.49 24.82 -6.64
CA PRO A 186 -7.87 25.28 -6.61
C PRO A 186 -8.90 24.21 -6.19
N VAL A 187 -8.58 22.93 -6.33
CA VAL A 187 -9.43 21.81 -5.85
C VAL A 187 -9.51 21.80 -4.32
N GLY A 188 -8.51 22.33 -3.62
CA GLY A 188 -8.45 22.34 -2.16
C GLY A 188 -8.19 20.97 -1.52
N SER A 189 -7.97 19.95 -2.33
CA SER A 189 -7.61 18.60 -1.91
C SER A 189 -6.65 17.97 -2.92
N PRO A 190 -5.64 17.21 -2.48
CA PRO A 190 -4.74 16.51 -3.37
C PRO A 190 -5.46 15.50 -4.25
N TYR A 191 -4.97 15.32 -5.46
CA TYR A 191 -5.55 14.39 -6.42
C TYR A 191 -4.49 13.85 -7.39
N ILE A 192 -4.78 12.68 -7.97
CA ILE A 192 -4.09 12.13 -9.13
C ILE A 192 -5.13 11.90 -10.24
N LEU A 193 -4.95 12.54 -11.38
CA LEU A 193 -5.70 12.33 -12.61
C LEU A 193 -4.99 11.29 -13.47
N MET A 194 -5.65 10.18 -13.77
CA MET A 194 -5.05 9.04 -14.46
C MET A 194 -6.03 8.30 -15.37
N GLU A 195 -5.49 7.38 -16.16
CA GLU A 195 -6.21 6.49 -17.07
C GLU A 195 -7.30 5.70 -16.34
N PHE A 196 -8.52 5.75 -16.88
CA PHE A 196 -9.56 4.81 -16.50
C PHE A 196 -9.31 3.47 -17.21
N VAL A 197 -8.90 2.46 -16.46
CA VAL A 197 -8.59 1.14 -17.02
C VAL A 197 -9.82 0.23 -16.95
N SER A 198 -10.35 -0.15 -18.11
CA SER A 198 -11.46 -1.10 -18.19
C SER A 198 -11.04 -2.52 -17.79
N GLY A 199 -11.84 -3.17 -16.96
CA GLY A 199 -11.67 -4.57 -16.59
C GLY A 199 -12.55 -4.95 -15.40
N VAL A 200 -12.21 -6.05 -14.74
CA VAL A 200 -12.86 -6.50 -13.50
C VAL A 200 -11.82 -6.66 -12.39
N SER A 201 -12.23 -6.48 -11.14
CA SER A 201 -11.40 -6.82 -9.97
C SER A 201 -10.98 -8.28 -10.03
N LEU A 202 -9.69 -8.56 -9.81
CA LEU A 202 -9.20 -9.92 -9.74
C LEU A 202 -9.73 -10.65 -8.51
N GLU A 203 -9.90 -9.97 -7.38
CA GLU A 203 -10.50 -10.55 -6.15
C GLU A 203 -11.91 -11.08 -6.42
N ASP A 204 -12.77 -10.26 -7.05
CA ASP A 204 -14.12 -10.66 -7.43
C ASP A 204 -14.11 -11.85 -8.40
N TYR A 205 -13.23 -11.80 -9.40
CA TYR A 205 -13.14 -12.85 -10.40
C TYR A 205 -12.61 -14.16 -9.81
N TRP A 206 -11.58 -14.10 -8.96
CA TRP A 206 -11.02 -15.23 -8.24
C TRP A 206 -12.05 -15.85 -7.29
N THR A 207 -12.76 -15.04 -6.50
CA THR A 207 -13.84 -15.49 -5.62
C THR A 207 -14.92 -16.23 -6.39
N ARG A 208 -15.32 -15.70 -7.57
CA ARG A 208 -16.28 -16.38 -8.46
C ARG A 208 -15.74 -17.69 -9.03
N LEU A 209 -14.44 -17.77 -9.36
CA LEU A 209 -13.80 -19.00 -9.81
C LEU A 209 -13.79 -20.07 -8.71
N CYS A 210 -13.47 -19.69 -7.47
CA CYS A 210 -13.45 -20.59 -6.31
C CYS A 210 -14.85 -21.07 -5.91
N SER A 211 -15.87 -20.23 -6.10
CA SER A 211 -17.26 -20.56 -5.75
C SER A 211 -17.94 -21.55 -6.72
N GLN A 212 -17.35 -21.81 -7.89
CA GLN A 212 -17.93 -22.72 -8.88
C GLN A 212 -17.49 -24.17 -8.70
N PRO A 213 -18.25 -25.16 -9.20
CA PRO A 213 -17.84 -26.56 -9.15
C PRO A 213 -16.53 -26.77 -9.90
N ARG A 214 -15.55 -27.38 -9.22
CA ARG A 214 -14.19 -27.59 -9.74
C ARG A 214 -14.19 -28.28 -11.10
N SER A 215 -13.39 -27.74 -12.02
CA SER A 215 -13.17 -28.33 -13.33
C SER A 215 -11.73 -28.07 -13.80
N SER A 216 -11.19 -28.92 -14.66
CA SER A 216 -9.85 -28.71 -15.23
C SER A 216 -9.71 -27.36 -15.94
N ASN A 217 -10.81 -26.79 -16.45
CA ASN A 217 -10.79 -25.47 -17.05
C ASN A 217 -10.59 -24.35 -16.02
N GLN A 218 -11.27 -24.40 -14.87
CA GLN A 218 -11.09 -23.40 -13.82
C GLN A 218 -9.68 -23.46 -13.22
N GLU A 219 -9.15 -24.66 -12.99
CA GLU A 219 -7.78 -24.83 -12.48
C GLU A 219 -6.76 -24.22 -13.44
N ARG A 220 -6.92 -24.41 -14.76
CA ARG A 220 -6.08 -23.75 -15.77
C ARG A 220 -6.21 -22.23 -15.73
N LYS A 221 -7.41 -21.70 -15.49
CA LYS A 221 -7.62 -20.25 -15.36
C LYS A 221 -6.92 -19.70 -14.10
N LYS A 222 -7.04 -20.39 -12.97
CA LYS A 222 -6.35 -20.04 -11.72
C LYS A 222 -4.84 -20.07 -11.92
N GLU A 223 -4.30 -21.12 -12.52
CA GLU A 223 -2.86 -21.21 -12.82
C GLU A 223 -2.40 -20.07 -13.74
N ALA A 224 -3.17 -19.72 -14.77
CA ALA A 224 -2.86 -18.60 -15.66
C ALA A 224 -2.83 -17.25 -14.92
N ILE A 225 -3.77 -17.02 -14.00
CA ILE A 225 -3.80 -15.83 -13.14
C ILE A 225 -2.55 -15.80 -12.26
N ILE A 226 -2.25 -16.90 -11.56
CA ILE A 226 -1.09 -17.00 -10.67
C ILE A 226 0.21 -16.79 -11.44
N ALA A 227 0.31 -17.32 -12.66
CA ALA A 227 1.45 -17.07 -13.54
C ALA A 227 1.56 -15.59 -13.96
N ALA A 228 0.45 -14.92 -14.26
CA ALA A 228 0.46 -13.49 -14.58
C ALA A 228 0.87 -12.63 -13.38
N CYS A 229 0.37 -12.96 -12.18
CA CYS A 229 0.78 -12.30 -10.93
C CYS A 229 2.27 -12.52 -10.63
N ALA A 230 2.80 -13.72 -10.88
CA ALA A 230 4.22 -14.02 -10.70
C ALA A 230 5.08 -13.25 -11.72
N GLN A 231 4.65 -13.16 -12.99
CA GLN A 231 5.33 -12.35 -14.01
C GLN A 231 5.39 -10.88 -13.63
N PHE A 232 4.28 -10.31 -13.14
CA PHE A 232 4.26 -8.93 -12.65
C PHE A 232 5.23 -8.74 -11.48
N HIS A 233 5.14 -9.60 -10.46
CA HIS A 233 5.94 -9.46 -9.24
C HIS A 233 7.45 -9.65 -9.52
N ALA A 234 7.84 -10.64 -10.34
CA ALA A 234 9.23 -10.82 -10.74
C ALA A 234 9.78 -9.58 -11.48
N ARG A 235 8.99 -8.98 -12.39
CA ARG A 235 9.37 -7.76 -13.11
C ARG A 235 9.45 -6.54 -12.18
N LEU A 236 8.57 -6.44 -11.18
CA LEU A 236 8.61 -5.40 -10.15
C LEU A 236 9.93 -5.47 -9.35
N CYS A 237 10.37 -6.68 -9.01
CA CYS A 237 11.55 -6.94 -8.19
C CYS A 237 12.88 -6.97 -8.96
N GLU A 238 12.87 -6.61 -10.24
CA GLU A 238 14.12 -6.46 -10.98
C GLU A 238 15.01 -5.37 -10.36
N PRO A 239 16.34 -5.55 -10.39
CA PRO A 239 17.27 -4.57 -9.81
C PRO A 239 17.04 -3.17 -10.39
N LEU A 240 16.90 -2.18 -9.52
CA LEU A 240 16.65 -0.80 -9.90
C LEU A 240 17.92 -0.19 -10.51
N ILE A 241 17.88 0.11 -11.81
CA ILE A 241 19.00 0.77 -12.51
C ILE A 241 18.61 2.23 -12.66
N LEU A 242 19.08 3.07 -11.72
CA LEU A 242 19.03 4.52 -11.83
C LEU A 242 20.40 5.04 -12.30
N HIS A 243 20.64 6.35 -12.18
CA HIS A 243 21.97 6.93 -12.36
C HIS A 243 23.01 6.19 -11.47
N PRO A 244 24.24 5.88 -11.96
CA PRO A 244 25.23 5.04 -11.27
C PRO A 244 25.66 5.48 -9.85
N ARG A 245 25.31 6.70 -9.45
CA ARG A 245 25.58 7.21 -8.10
C ARG A 245 24.49 6.87 -7.09
N ASN A 246 23.32 6.41 -7.55
CA ASN A 246 22.11 6.24 -6.75
C ASN A 246 21.49 4.83 -6.86
N ASP A 247 22.07 3.93 -7.64
CA ASP A 247 21.53 2.58 -7.94
C ASP A 247 21.55 1.61 -6.75
N HIS A 248 22.30 1.94 -5.70
CA HIS A 248 22.37 1.19 -4.44
C HIS A 248 21.52 1.82 -3.33
N MET A 249 20.96 3.01 -3.54
CA MET A 249 20.24 3.72 -2.49
C MET A 249 18.86 3.12 -2.22
N LEU A 250 18.42 3.23 -0.97
CA LEU A 250 17.13 2.79 -0.47
C LEU A 250 16.27 3.98 -0.04
N GLY A 251 14.96 3.87 -0.18
CA GLY A 251 14.02 4.94 0.13
C GLY A 251 12.76 4.87 -0.72
N SER A 252 12.30 6.01 -1.22
CA SER A 252 11.19 6.09 -2.18
C SER A 252 11.60 6.87 -3.42
N LEU A 253 10.97 6.59 -4.56
CA LEU A 253 11.26 7.26 -5.82
C LEU A 253 10.60 8.65 -5.86
N TYR A 254 11.31 9.60 -6.47
CA TYR A 254 10.84 10.95 -6.78
C TYR A 254 11.35 11.36 -8.16
N PHE A 255 10.72 12.35 -8.78
CA PHE A 255 11.28 12.94 -10.00
C PHE A 255 12.53 13.78 -9.69
N ASP A 256 13.50 13.67 -10.60
CA ASP A 256 14.57 14.64 -10.75
C ASP A 256 14.19 15.63 -11.85
N TRP A 257 13.52 16.71 -11.45
CA TRP A 257 12.99 17.69 -12.39
C TRP A 257 14.05 18.37 -13.25
N LEU A 258 15.29 18.47 -12.77
CA LEU A 258 16.39 18.99 -13.57
C LEU A 258 16.69 18.06 -14.75
N GLN A 259 16.61 16.75 -14.54
CA GLN A 259 16.82 15.76 -15.59
C GLN A 259 15.60 15.59 -16.48
N VAL A 260 14.38 15.65 -15.91
CA VAL A 260 13.12 15.69 -16.69
C VAL A 260 13.15 16.84 -17.69
N ASP A 261 13.52 18.05 -17.27
CA ASP A 261 13.60 19.22 -18.13
C ASP A 261 14.67 19.06 -19.22
N ARG A 262 15.83 18.49 -18.87
CA ARG A 262 16.94 18.25 -19.83
C ARG A 262 16.61 17.19 -20.86
N ASN A 263 15.89 16.15 -20.46
CA ASN A 263 15.54 15.04 -21.32
C ASN A 263 14.21 15.25 -22.08
N SER A 264 13.79 16.50 -22.25
CA SER A 264 12.56 16.84 -22.99
C SER A 264 11.32 16.06 -22.49
N GLN A 265 11.26 15.78 -21.17
CA GLN A 265 10.18 15.02 -20.53
C GLN A 265 10.02 13.56 -21.00
N ASP A 266 11.06 12.92 -21.54
CA ASP A 266 11.04 11.47 -21.76
C ASP A 266 11.17 10.71 -20.44
N MET A 267 9.99 10.39 -19.88
CA MET A 267 9.85 9.68 -18.60
C MET A 267 10.30 8.21 -18.65
N ALA A 268 10.70 7.68 -19.81
CA ALA A 268 11.30 6.35 -19.92
C ALA A 268 12.80 6.33 -19.56
N ASP A 269 13.43 7.50 -19.44
CA ASP A 269 14.82 7.60 -18.96
C ASP A 269 14.87 7.45 -17.42
N PRO A 270 15.58 6.44 -16.89
CA PRO A 270 15.77 6.28 -15.46
C PRO A 270 16.46 7.47 -14.78
N GLU A 271 17.18 8.33 -15.50
CA GLU A 271 17.79 9.55 -14.94
C GLU A 271 16.76 10.62 -14.57
N CYS A 272 15.53 10.54 -15.09
CA CYS A 272 14.41 11.39 -14.66
C CYS A 272 13.94 11.11 -13.22
N TYR A 273 14.51 10.11 -12.56
CA TYR A 273 14.13 9.65 -11.23
C TYR A 273 15.32 9.69 -10.28
N ARG A 274 15.04 10.01 -9.02
CA ARG A 274 16.02 10.04 -7.94
C ARG A 274 15.49 9.34 -6.71
N MET A 275 16.42 8.85 -5.89
CA MET A 275 16.08 8.35 -4.57
C MET A 275 15.83 9.50 -3.61
N GLY A 276 14.78 9.40 -2.82
CA GLY A 276 14.50 10.31 -1.72
C GLY A 276 14.16 9.57 -0.43
N PRO A 277 13.74 10.31 0.61
CA PRO A 277 13.31 9.71 1.86
C PRO A 277 12.14 8.73 1.66
N LEU A 278 11.98 7.80 2.59
CA LEU A 278 10.79 6.95 2.67
C LEU A 278 9.54 7.83 2.78
N ALA A 279 8.62 7.60 1.85
CA ALA A 279 7.28 8.18 1.87
C ALA A 279 6.32 7.13 2.47
N PRO A 280 6.06 7.12 3.79
CA PRO A 280 5.22 6.09 4.41
C PRO A 280 3.81 6.08 3.81
N GLY A 281 3.28 4.89 3.56
CA GLY A 281 1.91 4.69 3.11
C GLY A 281 0.87 5.03 4.17
N PHE A 282 -0.39 5.05 3.75
CA PHE A 282 -1.48 5.50 4.58
C PHE A 282 -1.73 4.60 5.78
N ASP A 283 -1.59 3.29 5.63
CA ASP A 283 -1.81 2.39 6.76
C ASP A 283 -0.71 2.53 7.83
N ALA A 284 0.53 2.80 7.42
CA ALA A 284 1.63 3.11 8.33
C ALA A 284 1.35 4.41 9.10
N LEU A 285 0.95 5.48 8.42
CA LEU A 285 0.57 6.75 9.06
C LEU A 285 -0.63 6.59 10.01
N ARG A 286 -1.66 5.86 9.58
CA ARG A 286 -2.84 5.56 10.40
C ARG A 286 -2.48 4.82 11.68
N LYS A 287 -1.70 3.74 11.57
CA LYS A 287 -1.29 2.92 12.73
C LYS A 287 -0.36 3.68 13.68
N ARG A 288 0.42 4.65 13.17
CA ARG A 288 1.20 5.58 14.00
C ARG A 288 0.32 6.56 14.80
N GLN A 289 -0.88 6.89 14.30
CA GLN A 289 -1.74 7.95 14.84
C GLN A 289 -0.99 9.29 14.99
N CYS A 290 -0.04 9.56 14.10
CA CYS A 290 0.73 10.80 14.05
C CYS A 290 0.48 11.49 12.72
N TYR A 291 0.49 12.82 12.73
CA TYR A 291 0.48 13.59 11.50
C TYR A 291 1.83 13.43 10.80
N SER A 292 1.85 13.38 9.47
CA SER A 292 3.12 13.28 8.75
C SER A 292 4.04 14.47 9.00
N SER A 293 3.50 15.65 9.32
CA SER A 293 4.28 16.84 9.69
C SER A 293 5.12 16.66 10.96
N GLN A 294 4.80 15.64 11.76
CA GLN A 294 5.51 15.30 12.99
C GLN A 294 6.60 14.26 12.78
N LEU A 295 6.67 13.64 11.59
CA LEU A 295 7.64 12.61 11.26
C LEU A 295 8.81 13.23 10.49
N ASP A 296 10.00 13.11 11.06
CA ASP A 296 11.23 13.53 10.39
C ASP A 296 11.55 12.57 9.22
N PRO A 297 11.78 13.05 7.98
CA PRO A 297 11.95 12.19 6.79
C PRO A 297 13.09 11.17 6.92
N VAL A 298 12.86 9.88 6.70
CA VAL A 298 13.91 8.85 6.82
C VAL A 298 14.52 8.52 5.46
N GLY A 299 15.83 8.69 5.29
CA GLY A 299 16.53 8.38 4.04
C GLY A 299 16.63 9.61 3.10
N PRO A 300 17.11 9.41 1.85
CA PRO A 300 17.53 8.14 1.27
C PRO A 300 18.76 7.56 2.01
N ALA A 301 18.97 6.24 1.94
CA ALA A 301 20.03 5.55 2.66
C ALA A 301 20.91 4.71 1.71
N GLU A 302 22.20 4.59 2.01
CA GLU A 302 23.16 3.84 1.17
C GLU A 302 23.02 2.33 1.30
N ASP A 303 22.52 1.85 2.44
CA ASP A 303 22.32 0.43 2.72
C ASP A 303 21.19 0.18 3.73
N LEU A 304 20.81 -1.09 3.87
CA LEU A 304 19.72 -1.52 4.76
C LEU A 304 20.02 -1.21 6.23
N ARG A 305 21.29 -1.37 6.63
CA ARG A 305 21.75 -1.13 7.99
C ARG A 305 21.56 0.34 8.39
N THR A 306 21.93 1.26 7.51
CA THR A 306 21.82 2.71 7.69
C THR A 306 20.36 3.12 7.69
N LEU A 307 19.54 2.55 6.79
CA LEU A 307 18.11 2.80 6.74
C LEU A 307 17.44 2.42 8.07
N TRP A 308 17.62 1.17 8.50
CA TRP A 308 16.97 0.65 9.71
C TRP A 308 17.42 1.33 10.99
N ARG A 309 18.72 1.59 11.14
CA ARG A 309 19.23 2.37 12.28
C ARG A 309 18.67 3.80 12.29
N THR A 310 18.50 4.40 11.13
CA THR A 310 17.90 5.74 11.01
C THR A 310 16.43 5.72 11.37
N CYS A 311 15.65 4.75 10.87
CA CYS A 311 14.25 4.55 11.27
C CYS A 311 14.12 4.45 12.80
N LEU A 312 14.89 3.54 13.42
CA LEU A 312 14.85 3.32 14.87
C LEU A 312 15.23 4.58 15.66
N ARG A 313 16.31 5.26 15.27
CA ARG A 313 16.75 6.49 15.94
C ARG A 313 15.67 7.58 15.86
N LYS A 314 15.09 7.81 14.68
CA LYS A 314 14.04 8.82 14.49
C LYS A 314 12.75 8.45 15.22
N GLU A 315 12.44 7.16 15.32
CA GLU A 315 11.31 6.69 16.12
C GLU A 315 11.49 7.04 17.60
N LEU A 316 12.67 6.76 18.16
CA LEU A 316 13.01 7.10 19.55
C LEU A 316 13.00 8.62 19.79
N GLU A 317 13.45 9.42 18.83
CA GLU A 317 13.35 10.89 18.87
C GLU A 317 11.89 11.35 18.86
N THR A 318 11.06 10.74 18.02
CA THR A 318 9.62 11.05 17.91
C THR A 318 8.89 10.76 19.22
N ILE A 319 9.16 9.61 19.85
CA ILE A 319 8.59 9.24 21.16
C ILE A 319 8.98 10.26 22.24
N LYS A 320 10.24 10.69 22.25
CA LYS A 320 10.73 11.72 23.19
C LYS A 320 10.07 13.08 22.95
N LYS A 321 9.80 13.44 21.69
CA LYS A 321 9.17 14.71 21.30
C LYS A 321 7.67 14.74 21.62
N ILE A 322 6.93 13.68 21.27
CA ILE A 322 5.46 13.68 21.23
C ILE A 322 4.84 13.06 22.50
N GLY A 323 5.54 12.15 23.19
CA GLY A 323 4.99 11.44 24.33
C GLY A 323 4.05 10.27 23.95
N LEU A 324 3.73 9.41 24.93
CA LEU A 324 2.80 8.29 24.80
C LEU A 324 1.36 8.77 25.04
N GLY A 325 0.80 9.49 24.08
CA GLY A 325 -0.65 9.70 24.07
C GLY A 325 -1.08 10.78 23.12
N MET A 326 -2.07 10.48 22.27
CA MET A 326 -3.00 11.44 21.66
C MET A 326 -4.20 10.67 21.07
N PRO A 327 -5.42 11.24 21.02
CA PRO A 327 -6.22 11.85 22.08
C PRO A 327 -7.14 10.83 22.80
N ARG A 328 -7.70 11.23 23.94
CA ARG A 328 -8.81 10.52 24.61
C ARG A 328 -9.99 10.39 23.65
N LYS A 329 -10.58 9.18 23.54
CA LYS A 329 -11.96 8.99 23.06
C LYS A 329 -12.86 10.02 23.74
N THR A 330 -13.35 11.00 23.01
CA THR A 330 -14.68 11.51 23.30
C THR A 330 -15.63 10.41 22.89
N SER A 331 -16.40 9.91 23.85
CA SER A 331 -17.39 8.87 23.64
C SER A 331 -18.48 9.38 22.69
N GLY A 332 -18.54 8.83 21.48
CA GLY A 332 -19.68 8.95 20.58
C GLY A 332 -19.31 8.89 19.10
N HIS A 333 -19.44 7.70 18.50
CA HIS A 333 -19.57 7.42 17.07
C HIS A 333 -18.45 7.88 16.13
N GLY A 334 -18.46 7.32 14.91
CA GLY A 334 -17.34 7.36 13.96
C GLY A 334 -17.00 8.80 13.63
N ASP A 335 -15.76 9.18 13.90
CA ASP A 335 -15.28 10.54 13.75
C ASP A 335 -14.07 10.48 12.82
N TYR A 336 -14.36 10.42 11.51
CA TYR A 336 -13.39 10.67 10.44
C TYR A 336 -13.40 12.16 10.02
N GLY A 337 -14.22 13.00 10.66
CA GLY A 337 -14.42 14.40 10.31
C GLY A 337 -14.47 15.33 11.54
N ALA A 338 -13.41 16.12 11.70
CA ALA A 338 -13.23 17.23 12.66
C ALA A 338 -12.49 16.90 13.97
N PHE A 339 -11.16 16.93 13.88
CA PHE A 339 -10.32 17.35 15.02
C PHE A 339 -10.58 18.85 15.29
N ALA A 340 -11.69 19.15 15.95
CA ALA A 340 -12.06 20.50 16.32
C ALA A 340 -11.05 21.08 17.33
N GLU A 341 -10.43 22.19 16.96
CA GLU A 341 -9.73 23.10 17.86
C GLU A 341 -10.68 23.56 18.97
N GLY A 342 -10.43 23.14 20.21
CA GLY A 342 -11.27 23.54 21.34
C GLY A 342 -10.70 23.10 22.68
N GLY A 343 -9.93 23.99 23.30
CA GLY A 343 -9.16 23.69 24.51
C GLY A 343 -10.00 23.33 25.75
N ARG A 344 -9.47 22.40 26.54
CA ARG A 344 -9.66 22.33 28.00
C ARG A 344 -8.35 21.89 28.67
N LYS A 345 -7.90 22.69 29.64
CA LYS A 345 -6.86 22.34 30.60
C LYS A 345 -7.35 21.18 31.46
N GLU A 346 -6.55 20.12 31.64
CA GLU A 346 -6.44 19.45 32.94
C GLU A 346 -5.26 18.44 33.03
N MET A 347 -4.63 18.50 34.22
CA MET A 347 -3.47 17.83 34.84
C MET A 347 -2.81 16.60 34.17
N GLU A 348 -1.48 16.68 34.00
CA GLU A 348 -0.59 15.51 33.84
C GLU A 348 -0.68 14.62 35.10
N PRO A 349 -0.82 13.29 34.96
CA PRO A 349 -0.62 12.38 36.09
C PRO A 349 0.87 12.32 36.43
N GLU A 350 1.22 12.59 37.69
CA GLU A 350 2.54 12.29 38.26
C GLU A 350 2.80 10.78 38.13
N GLY A 351 3.51 10.38 37.07
CA GLY A 351 3.76 8.98 36.70
C GLY A 351 4.06 8.76 35.22
N GLY A 352 3.68 9.71 34.34
CA GLY A 352 3.87 9.58 32.89
C GLY A 352 5.32 9.50 32.42
N ARG A 353 6.24 10.29 33.00
CA ARG A 353 7.65 10.35 32.55
C ARG A 353 8.43 9.05 32.77
N HIS A 354 8.19 8.36 33.89
CA HIS A 354 8.90 7.11 34.19
C HIS A 354 8.53 6.00 33.20
N HIS A 355 7.25 5.93 32.81
CA HIS A 355 6.76 4.98 31.82
C HIS A 355 7.29 5.27 30.40
N MET A 356 7.46 6.55 30.04
CA MET A 356 8.09 6.97 28.78
C MET A 356 9.54 6.49 28.67
N ASP A 357 10.31 6.70 29.73
CA ASP A 357 11.72 6.33 29.78
C ASP A 357 11.88 4.80 29.74
N GLU A 358 11.00 4.06 30.42
CA GLU A 358 10.96 2.59 30.36
C GLU A 358 10.61 2.06 28.98
N LEU A 359 9.60 2.60 28.30
CA LEU A 359 9.25 2.15 26.95
C LEU A 359 10.33 2.55 25.94
N ALA A 360 10.84 3.79 25.97
CA ALA A 360 11.90 4.21 25.09
C ALA A 360 13.16 3.34 25.28
N LYS A 361 13.44 2.94 26.53
CA LYS A 361 14.50 1.98 26.85
C LYS A 361 14.18 0.57 26.32
N SER A 362 12.95 0.08 26.50
CA SER A 362 12.51 -1.22 26.00
C SER A 362 12.57 -1.31 24.47
N LEU A 363 12.07 -0.29 23.76
CA LEU A 363 12.22 -0.15 22.30
C LEU A 363 13.68 -0.08 21.89
N SER A 364 14.46 0.79 22.53
CA SER A 364 15.88 0.97 22.18
C SER A 364 16.67 -0.32 22.34
N VAL A 365 16.39 -1.12 23.38
CA VAL A 365 17.08 -2.40 23.64
C VAL A 365 16.48 -3.51 22.80
N GLY A 366 15.18 -3.75 22.89
CA GLY A 366 14.49 -4.87 22.23
C GLY A 366 14.49 -4.74 20.70
N MET A 367 13.99 -3.63 20.18
CA MET A 367 13.96 -3.39 18.73
C MET A 367 15.38 -3.20 18.18
N GLY A 368 16.26 -2.54 18.94
CA GLY A 368 17.68 -2.43 18.60
C GLY A 368 18.37 -3.79 18.47
N ASN A 369 18.18 -4.69 19.44
CA ASN A 369 18.73 -6.05 19.39
C ASN A 369 18.14 -6.85 18.22
N LEU A 370 16.84 -6.72 17.95
CA LEU A 370 16.20 -7.40 16.82
C LEU A 370 16.79 -6.93 15.48
N VAL A 371 16.95 -5.62 15.30
CA VAL A 371 17.60 -5.02 14.11
C VAL A 371 19.03 -5.54 13.97
N GLU A 372 19.85 -5.48 15.02
CA GLU A 372 21.25 -5.90 14.95
C GLU A 372 21.40 -7.42 14.74
N ARG A 373 20.55 -8.24 15.36
CA ARG A 373 20.52 -9.70 15.16
C ARG A 373 20.18 -10.04 13.70
N THR A 374 19.17 -9.38 13.14
CA THR A 374 18.74 -9.59 11.75
C THR A 374 19.82 -9.14 10.77
N LEU A 375 20.47 -8.01 11.02
CA LEU A 375 21.59 -7.54 10.21
C LEU A 375 22.83 -8.43 10.32
N SER A 376 23.06 -9.05 11.47
CA SER A 376 24.20 -9.96 11.69
C SER A 376 24.00 -11.30 10.99
N THR A 377 22.78 -11.85 11.06
CA THR A 377 22.40 -13.06 10.30
C THR A 377 22.40 -12.82 8.80
N SER A 378 22.17 -11.57 8.36
CA SER A 378 22.25 -11.18 6.94
C SER A 378 23.67 -11.14 6.36
N SER A 379 24.72 -11.26 7.18
CA SER A 379 26.11 -11.14 6.72
C SER A 379 26.61 -12.29 5.82
N GLY A 380 25.89 -13.42 5.80
CA GLY A 380 26.15 -14.56 4.91
C GLY A 380 25.20 -14.64 3.70
N ILE A 381 24.31 -13.67 3.52
CA ILE A 381 23.33 -13.67 2.43
C ILE A 381 23.99 -13.18 1.14
N ASP A 382 23.59 -13.77 0.00
CA ASP A 382 24.06 -13.36 -1.32
C ASP A 382 23.79 -11.87 -1.58
N VAL A 383 24.81 -11.15 -2.05
CA VAL A 383 24.76 -9.70 -2.34
C VAL A 383 23.66 -9.36 -3.36
N SER A 384 23.30 -10.29 -4.25
CA SER A 384 22.20 -10.12 -5.20
C SER A 384 20.83 -9.96 -4.55
N LEU A 385 20.63 -10.50 -3.34
CA LEU A 385 19.41 -10.31 -2.53
C LEU A 385 19.40 -8.95 -1.82
N LEU A 386 20.55 -8.29 -1.70
CA LEU A 386 20.65 -6.95 -1.13
C LEU A 386 20.48 -5.83 -2.17
N ARG A 387 20.36 -6.18 -3.46
CA ARG A 387 20.18 -5.18 -4.52
C ARG A 387 18.83 -4.49 -4.39
N PRO A 388 18.77 -3.14 -4.51
CA PRO A 388 17.50 -2.42 -4.47
C PRO A 388 16.56 -2.82 -5.61
N CYS A 389 15.29 -2.98 -5.30
CA CYS A 389 14.20 -3.16 -6.25
C CYS A 389 12.93 -2.47 -5.72
N LEU A 390 11.88 -2.44 -6.53
CA LEU A 390 10.57 -2.04 -6.01
C LEU A 390 10.03 -3.17 -5.13
N SER A 391 9.55 -2.80 -3.94
CA SER A 391 8.89 -3.68 -2.98
C SER A 391 7.51 -3.11 -2.69
N MET A 392 6.48 -3.90 -2.99
CA MET A 392 5.08 -3.54 -2.78
C MET A 392 4.58 -4.27 -1.53
N ASP A 393 4.28 -3.51 -0.48
CA ASP A 393 3.85 -4.07 0.80
C ASP A 393 2.36 -4.50 0.77
N ASP A 394 1.51 -3.83 -0.01
CA ASP A 394 0.09 -4.16 -0.21
C ASP A 394 -0.16 -4.92 -1.53
N TRP A 395 0.40 -6.11 -1.63
CA TRP A 395 0.24 -6.99 -2.79
C TRP A 395 -0.98 -7.90 -2.61
N ALA A 396 -2.10 -7.54 -3.26
CA ALA A 396 -3.38 -8.23 -3.12
C ALA A 396 -4.21 -8.20 -4.42
N PHE A 397 -5.07 -9.18 -4.66
CA PHE A 397 -5.91 -9.28 -5.86
C PHE A 397 -6.93 -8.15 -5.96
N ARG A 398 -7.38 -7.58 -4.84
CA ARG A 398 -8.24 -6.38 -4.82
C ARG A 398 -7.60 -5.18 -5.53
N ASN A 399 -6.26 -5.14 -5.60
CA ASN A 399 -5.49 -4.08 -6.22
C ASN A 399 -5.18 -4.35 -7.71
N ILE A 400 -5.72 -5.43 -8.29
CA ILE A 400 -5.43 -5.89 -9.65
C ILE A 400 -6.71 -5.88 -10.50
N ILE A 401 -6.65 -5.19 -11.64
CA ILE A 401 -7.68 -5.21 -12.69
C ILE A 401 -7.25 -6.18 -13.78
N ILE A 402 -8.14 -7.09 -14.15
CA ILE A 402 -7.93 -8.07 -15.23
C ILE A 402 -8.94 -7.93 -16.35
N ASP A 403 -8.56 -8.40 -17.54
CA ASP A 403 -9.51 -8.70 -18.61
C ASP A 403 -10.03 -10.14 -18.42
N PRO A 404 -11.33 -10.35 -18.14
CA PRO A 404 -11.86 -11.67 -17.85
C PRO A 404 -11.85 -12.62 -19.06
N SER A 405 -11.71 -12.09 -20.28
CA SER A 405 -11.68 -12.89 -21.51
C SER A 405 -10.29 -13.45 -21.81
N THR A 406 -9.24 -12.66 -21.56
CA THR A 406 -7.85 -13.01 -21.85
C THR A 406 -7.05 -13.42 -20.60
N LEU A 407 -7.57 -13.12 -19.41
CA LEU A 407 -6.91 -13.28 -18.10
C LEU A 407 -5.63 -12.45 -17.95
N THR A 408 -5.43 -11.44 -18.81
CA THR A 408 -4.29 -10.54 -18.70
C THR A 408 -4.52 -9.50 -17.62
N ILE A 409 -3.47 -9.19 -16.85
CA ILE A 409 -3.46 -8.04 -15.95
C ILE A 409 -3.50 -6.76 -16.79
N ARG A 410 -4.55 -5.97 -16.61
CA ARG A 410 -4.76 -4.70 -17.30
C ARG A 410 -4.16 -3.54 -16.51
N ALA A 411 -4.24 -3.59 -15.19
CA ALA A 411 -3.63 -2.62 -14.31
C ALA A 411 -3.45 -3.15 -12.88
N VAL A 412 -2.40 -2.69 -12.21
CA VAL A 412 -2.28 -2.68 -10.75
C VAL A 412 -2.48 -1.24 -10.28
N VAL A 413 -3.42 -1.01 -9.36
CA VAL A 413 -3.95 0.34 -9.08
C VAL A 413 -3.51 0.94 -7.76
N ASP A 414 -3.22 0.13 -6.73
CA ASP A 414 -2.75 0.67 -5.45
C ASP A 414 -1.22 0.67 -5.36
N TRP A 415 -0.64 1.87 -5.27
CA TRP A 415 0.79 2.13 -5.23
C TRP A 415 1.19 2.93 -3.98
N ASP A 416 0.28 3.05 -3.00
CA ASP A 416 0.51 3.82 -1.78
C ASP A 416 1.54 3.17 -0.85
N ASP A 417 1.83 1.88 -0.98
CA ASP A 417 2.79 1.18 -0.11
C ASP A 417 3.91 0.51 -0.93
N VAL A 418 4.50 1.29 -1.84
CA VAL A 418 5.65 0.86 -2.66
C VAL A 418 6.90 1.66 -2.31
N TYR A 419 7.99 0.93 -2.09
CA TYR A 419 9.28 1.47 -1.66
C TYR A 419 10.41 0.89 -2.51
N VAL A 420 11.57 1.56 -2.50
CA VAL A 420 12.81 0.99 -3.01
C VAL A 420 13.57 0.38 -1.85
N LEU A 421 13.56 -0.94 -1.80
CA LEU A 421 14.11 -1.76 -0.73
C LEU A 421 14.97 -2.88 -1.32
N PRO A 422 15.85 -3.52 -0.52
CA PRO A 422 16.57 -4.70 -0.97
C PRO A 422 15.61 -5.82 -1.37
N PHE A 423 15.98 -6.60 -2.40
CA PHE A 423 15.21 -7.73 -2.88
C PHE A 423 14.81 -8.74 -1.78
N LEU A 424 15.64 -8.89 -0.74
CA LEU A 424 15.33 -9.69 0.46
C LEU A 424 13.99 -9.33 1.12
N LEU A 425 13.48 -8.11 0.94
CA LEU A 425 12.21 -7.66 1.51
C LEU A 425 11.00 -7.85 0.57
N SER A 426 11.20 -8.47 -0.59
CA SER A 426 10.15 -8.70 -1.60
C SER A 426 9.42 -10.05 -1.49
N GLY A 427 9.77 -10.88 -0.52
CA GLY A 427 9.21 -12.23 -0.34
C GLY A 427 7.76 -12.26 0.18
N ARG A 428 6.81 -11.72 -0.59
CA ARG A 428 5.38 -11.65 -0.27
C ARG A 428 4.51 -12.47 -1.22
N TYR A 429 3.54 -13.19 -0.67
CA TYR A 429 2.42 -13.72 -1.44
C TYR A 429 1.37 -12.64 -1.69
N PRO A 430 0.58 -12.76 -2.77
CA PRO A 430 -0.70 -12.09 -2.81
C PRO A 430 -1.50 -12.42 -1.54
N GLU A 431 -2.06 -11.41 -0.86
CA GLU A 431 -2.81 -11.60 0.40
C GLU A 431 -3.93 -12.63 0.28
N ASP A 432 -4.57 -12.74 -0.89
CA ASP A 432 -5.65 -13.71 -1.20
C ASP A 432 -5.20 -15.17 -1.19
N LEU A 433 -3.88 -15.42 -1.19
CA LEU A 433 -3.30 -16.74 -1.01
C LEU A 433 -2.90 -16.99 0.45
N CYS A 434 -3.22 -16.09 1.37
CA CYS A 434 -2.95 -16.17 2.80
C CYS A 434 -4.27 -16.21 3.59
N PRO A 435 -4.75 -17.40 3.99
CA PRO A 435 -6.08 -17.59 4.56
C PRO A 435 -6.33 -16.87 5.90
N THR A 436 -5.29 -16.29 6.53
CA THR A 436 -5.38 -15.58 7.81
C THR A 436 -6.07 -14.20 7.72
N HIS A 437 -6.29 -13.66 6.52
CA HIS A 437 -6.99 -12.37 6.37
C HIS A 437 -8.53 -12.45 6.44
N GLY A 438 -9.12 -13.65 6.41
CA GLY A 438 -10.57 -13.85 6.48
C GLY A 438 -11.19 -13.80 7.89
N ASP A 439 -10.40 -13.93 8.96
CA ASP A 439 -10.93 -14.03 10.33
C ASP A 439 -11.58 -12.72 10.82
N SER A 440 -11.27 -11.58 10.19
CA SER A 440 -11.81 -10.28 10.58
C SER A 440 -13.32 -10.11 10.27
N ALA A 441 -13.85 -10.84 9.28
CA ALA A 441 -15.23 -10.69 8.84
C ALA A 441 -16.24 -11.48 9.69
N SER A 442 -15.77 -12.46 10.50
CA SER A 442 -16.64 -13.35 11.26
C SER A 442 -16.97 -12.86 12.67
N GLY A 443 -16.33 -11.78 13.15
CA GLY A 443 -16.47 -11.32 14.54
C GLY A 443 -16.00 -12.34 15.59
N VAL A 444 -15.46 -13.48 15.16
CA VAL A 444 -14.78 -14.43 16.03
C VAL A 444 -13.37 -13.90 16.20
N ASN A 445 -13.08 -13.33 17.38
CA ASN A 445 -11.71 -13.07 17.81
C ASN A 445 -10.96 -14.40 17.82
N THR A 446 -10.34 -14.79 16.72
CA THR A 446 -9.30 -15.81 16.78
C THR A 446 -8.16 -15.19 17.58
N SER A 447 -7.94 -15.73 18.77
CA SER A 447 -7.05 -15.19 19.80
C SER A 447 -5.56 -15.27 19.43
N ASP A 448 -5.23 -15.60 18.18
CA ASP A 448 -3.87 -15.86 17.75
C ASP A 448 -3.31 -14.67 16.95
N GLN A 449 -2.93 -13.61 17.68
CA GLN A 449 -2.27 -12.41 17.14
C GLN A 449 -0.89 -12.68 16.49
N SER A 450 -0.44 -13.93 16.47
CA SER A 450 0.80 -14.36 15.83
C SER A 450 0.74 -14.29 14.30
N ASP A 451 -0.44 -14.57 13.72
CA ASP A 451 -0.65 -14.58 12.26
C ASP A 451 -0.45 -13.20 11.61
N ASP A 452 -0.55 -12.13 12.41
CA ASP A 452 -0.27 -10.76 12.00
C ASP A 452 1.21 -10.53 11.65
N TRP A 453 2.12 -11.42 12.09
CA TRP A 453 3.57 -11.22 12.01
C TRP A 453 4.31 -12.26 11.16
N ASP A 454 3.62 -13.30 10.73
CA ASP A 454 4.16 -14.35 9.88
C ASP A 454 3.82 -14.05 8.42
N PHE A 455 4.83 -13.89 7.56
CA PHE A 455 4.67 -13.68 6.12
C PHE A 455 4.70 -15.00 5.34
N ILE A 456 5.15 -16.08 5.98
CA ILE A 456 4.92 -17.46 5.60
C ILE A 456 3.73 -17.97 6.43
N PRO A 457 2.63 -18.39 5.79
CA PRO A 457 1.51 -18.98 6.52
C PRO A 457 1.91 -20.27 7.26
N LYS A 458 1.39 -20.49 8.46
CA LYS A 458 1.70 -21.70 9.27
C LYS A 458 1.29 -23.03 8.61
N ASP A 459 0.39 -22.98 7.64
CA ASP A 459 -0.10 -24.12 6.86
C ASP A 459 0.83 -24.55 5.72
N GLU A 460 2.05 -24.02 5.62
CA GLU A 460 3.02 -24.50 4.62
C GLU A 460 3.37 -25.99 4.79
N GLU A 461 3.37 -26.50 6.02
CA GLU A 461 3.66 -27.92 6.29
C GLU A 461 2.44 -28.84 6.14
N MET A 462 1.28 -28.32 5.74
CA MET A 462 0.11 -29.16 5.48
C MET A 462 0.40 -30.07 4.28
N LEU A 463 0.96 -31.25 4.58
CA LEU A 463 1.22 -32.34 3.64
C LEU A 463 -0.01 -32.55 2.76
N VAL A 464 0.20 -32.42 1.45
CA VAL A 464 -0.82 -32.57 0.41
C VAL A 464 -1.56 -33.89 0.62
N MET A 465 -2.73 -33.81 1.25
CA MET A 465 -3.68 -34.93 1.27
C MET A 465 -4.00 -35.27 -0.19
N PRO A 466 -3.98 -36.55 -0.60
CA PRO A 466 -4.23 -36.92 -1.97
C PRO A 466 -5.62 -36.43 -2.39
N PHE A 467 -5.62 -35.57 -3.41
CA PHE A 467 -6.82 -35.06 -4.05
C PHE A 467 -7.35 -36.10 -5.06
N PRO A 468 -8.67 -36.31 -5.19
CA PRO A 468 -9.77 -35.57 -4.58
C PRO A 468 -10.15 -36.03 -3.17
N LEU A 469 -10.78 -35.13 -2.41
CA LEU A 469 -11.52 -35.46 -1.20
C LEU A 469 -12.55 -36.58 -1.48
N PRO A 470 -12.90 -37.39 -0.46
CA PRO A 470 -13.93 -38.42 -0.56
C PRO A 470 -15.23 -37.88 -1.18
N ASP A 471 -15.90 -38.71 -1.98
CA ASP A 471 -17.10 -38.43 -2.80
C ASP A 471 -18.34 -37.85 -2.06
N VAL A 472 -18.22 -37.51 -0.78
CA VAL A 472 -19.28 -37.08 0.15
C VAL A 472 -19.94 -35.76 -0.27
N LEU A 473 -19.31 -34.97 -1.15
CA LEU A 473 -19.85 -33.69 -1.63
C LEU A 473 -20.33 -33.71 -3.10
N LYS A 474 -20.36 -34.87 -3.78
CA LYS A 474 -21.04 -34.96 -5.08
C LYS A 474 -22.55 -34.78 -4.86
N LYS A 475 -23.12 -33.70 -5.41
CA LYS A 475 -24.57 -33.50 -5.54
C LYS A 475 -25.20 -34.79 -6.07
N GLY A 476 -25.93 -35.50 -5.20
CA GLY A 476 -26.60 -36.77 -5.53
C GLY A 476 -26.17 -37.98 -4.69
N CYS A 477 -25.14 -37.89 -3.84
CA CYS A 477 -24.92 -38.91 -2.82
C CYS A 477 -25.98 -38.75 -1.71
N SER A 478 -27.00 -39.62 -1.69
CA SER A 478 -27.87 -39.73 -0.53
C SER A 478 -27.06 -40.37 0.59
N ILE A 479 -26.57 -39.54 1.52
CA ILE A 479 -26.19 -40.04 2.82
C ILE A 479 -27.51 -40.50 3.44
N SER A 480 -27.75 -41.81 3.45
CA SER A 480 -28.75 -42.36 4.38
C SER A 480 -28.29 -41.93 5.77
N PRO A 481 -29.08 -41.14 6.51
CA PRO A 481 -28.67 -40.74 7.84
C PRO A 481 -28.63 -42.01 8.69
N GLU A 482 -27.44 -42.42 9.11
CA GLU A 482 -27.38 -43.21 10.33
C GLU A 482 -28.05 -42.36 11.42
N PRO A 483 -29.04 -42.92 12.14
CA PRO A 483 -29.77 -42.15 13.13
C PRO A 483 -28.84 -41.85 14.31
N GLY A 484 -28.33 -40.62 14.39
CA GLY A 484 -27.67 -40.12 15.61
C GLY A 484 -26.50 -39.16 15.46
N LYS A 485 -26.00 -38.84 14.26
CA LYS A 485 -24.92 -37.84 14.10
C LYS A 485 -25.31 -36.75 13.10
N THR A 486 -25.98 -35.72 13.59
CA THR A 486 -25.88 -34.39 12.98
C THR A 486 -24.45 -33.90 13.22
N GLU A 487 -23.62 -33.86 12.19
CA GLU A 487 -22.35 -33.14 12.27
C GLU A 487 -22.66 -31.69 12.71
N SER A 488 -21.98 -31.22 13.77
CA SER A 488 -22.22 -29.87 14.28
C SER A 488 -21.84 -28.84 13.22
N HIS A 489 -22.54 -27.69 13.21
CA HIS A 489 -22.23 -26.58 12.31
C HIS A 489 -20.74 -26.15 12.40
N GLU A 490 -20.18 -26.16 13.61
CA GLU A 490 -18.75 -25.91 13.87
C GLU A 490 -17.82 -26.88 13.14
N HIS A 491 -18.18 -28.17 13.09
CA HIS A 491 -17.39 -29.17 12.39
C HIS A 491 -17.37 -28.90 10.89
N ILE A 492 -18.53 -28.56 10.30
CA ILE A 492 -18.64 -28.21 8.87
C ILE A 492 -17.83 -26.95 8.54
N LEU A 493 -17.89 -25.91 9.39
CA LEU A 493 -17.08 -24.71 9.22
C LEU A 493 -15.58 -24.99 9.30
N GLY A 494 -15.15 -25.82 10.26
CA GLY A 494 -13.75 -26.24 10.38
C GLY A 494 -13.25 -27.01 9.16
N TRP A 495 -14.09 -27.86 8.55
CA TRP A 495 -13.75 -28.54 7.30
C TRP A 495 -13.60 -27.58 6.11
N LEU A 496 -14.50 -26.60 5.98
CA LEU A 496 -14.44 -25.61 4.91
C LEU A 496 -13.18 -24.77 5.00
N GLN A 497 -12.86 -24.28 6.20
CA GLN A 497 -11.63 -23.53 6.46
C GLN A 497 -10.37 -24.35 6.16
N LEU A 498 -10.33 -25.62 6.59
CA LEU A 498 -9.19 -26.49 6.28
C LEU A 498 -8.99 -26.68 4.78
N ASN A 499 -10.07 -26.86 4.02
CA ASN A 499 -9.99 -27.02 2.57
C ASN A 499 -9.51 -25.76 1.87
N GLU A 500 -9.97 -24.59 2.32
CA GLU A 500 -9.48 -23.30 1.82
C GLU A 500 -7.99 -23.14 2.08
N ARG A 501 -7.51 -23.47 3.28
CA ARG A 501 -6.07 -23.43 3.61
C ARG A 501 -5.25 -24.34 2.70
N ILE A 502 -5.69 -25.59 2.51
CA ILE A 502 -5.01 -26.53 1.59
C ILE A 502 -4.94 -25.97 0.17
N GLU A 503 -6.04 -25.38 -0.32
CA GLU A 503 -6.07 -24.77 -1.64
C GLU A 503 -5.10 -23.59 -1.75
N CYS A 504 -5.07 -22.71 -0.76
CA CYS A 504 -4.13 -21.61 -0.68
C CYS A 504 -2.67 -22.11 -0.65
N THR A 505 -2.35 -23.13 0.13
CA THR A 505 -1.01 -23.76 0.15
C THR A 505 -0.61 -24.26 -1.24
N ILE A 506 -1.51 -24.92 -1.96
CA ILE A 506 -1.24 -25.38 -3.34
C ILE A 506 -0.90 -24.20 -4.25
N TRP A 507 -1.72 -23.14 -4.24
CA TRP A 507 -1.50 -21.99 -5.12
C TRP A 507 -0.28 -21.15 -4.72
N ARG A 508 0.08 -21.08 -3.43
CA ARG A 508 1.37 -20.52 -2.99
C ARG A 508 2.54 -21.33 -3.53
N GLY A 509 2.47 -22.66 -3.47
CA GLY A 509 3.50 -23.54 -4.07
C GLY A 509 3.68 -23.28 -5.56
N VAL A 510 2.57 -23.21 -6.31
CA VAL A 510 2.60 -22.84 -7.74
C VAL A 510 3.19 -21.45 -7.94
N TYR A 511 2.81 -20.48 -7.12
CA TYR A 511 3.35 -19.12 -7.18
C TYR A 511 4.87 -19.08 -6.96
N ARG A 512 5.39 -19.76 -5.93
CA ARG A 512 6.84 -19.90 -5.67
C ARG A 512 7.56 -20.48 -6.89
N GLU A 513 7.01 -21.56 -7.47
CA GLU A 513 7.58 -22.21 -8.65
C GLU A 513 7.67 -21.26 -9.85
N LYS A 514 6.57 -20.54 -10.16
CA LYS A 514 6.57 -19.57 -11.27
C LYS A 514 7.54 -18.41 -11.01
N MET A 515 7.61 -17.90 -9.78
CA MET A 515 8.56 -16.84 -9.39
C MET A 515 10.00 -17.30 -9.55
N ALA A 516 10.36 -18.48 -9.04
CA ALA A 516 11.70 -19.06 -9.17
C ALA A 516 12.09 -19.33 -10.63
N ALA A 517 11.14 -19.72 -11.48
CA ALA A 517 11.37 -19.90 -12.91
C ALA A 517 11.65 -18.59 -13.65
N LEU A 518 11.14 -17.45 -13.15
CA LEU A 518 11.34 -16.12 -13.73
C LEU A 518 12.59 -15.43 -13.19
N ASP A 519 12.88 -15.59 -11.91
CA ASP A 519 14.06 -15.03 -11.24
C ASP A 519 14.64 -16.05 -10.23
N PRO A 520 15.82 -16.62 -10.51
CA PRO A 520 16.45 -17.64 -9.65
C PRO A 520 16.71 -17.20 -8.22
N ARG A 521 16.73 -15.89 -7.93
CA ARG A 521 16.90 -15.37 -6.57
C ARG A 521 15.80 -15.86 -5.60
N PHE A 522 14.58 -16.14 -6.10
CA PHE A 522 13.50 -16.74 -5.31
C PHE A 522 13.73 -18.21 -4.93
N SER A 523 14.74 -18.87 -5.52
CA SER A 523 15.17 -20.24 -5.18
C SER A 523 16.44 -20.28 -4.32
N PHE A 524 16.95 -19.11 -3.90
CA PHE A 524 18.11 -19.05 -3.03
C PHE A 524 17.83 -19.76 -1.70
N GLY A 525 18.82 -20.45 -1.15
CA GLY A 525 18.69 -21.12 0.14
C GLY A 525 20.03 -21.24 0.86
N ILE A 526 19.96 -21.40 2.17
CA ILE A 526 21.13 -21.54 3.05
C ILE A 526 20.91 -22.71 4.02
N ILE A 527 22.00 -23.22 4.56
CA ILE A 527 21.96 -24.18 5.67
C ILE A 527 22.19 -23.39 6.96
N VAL A 528 21.27 -23.53 7.92
CA VAL A 528 21.31 -22.86 9.22
C VAL A 528 21.48 -23.91 10.32
N GLU A 529 22.40 -23.67 11.25
CA GLU A 529 22.51 -24.44 12.49
C GLU A 529 21.48 -23.92 13.51
N VAL A 530 20.59 -24.80 13.97
CA VAL A 530 19.55 -24.45 14.95
C VAL A 530 19.81 -25.18 16.28
N GLY A 531 20.08 -24.40 17.35
CA GLY A 531 20.21 -24.88 18.73
C GLY A 531 21.57 -25.49 19.11
N ASP A 532 21.68 -25.92 20.38
CA ASP A 532 22.90 -26.52 20.95
C ASP A 532 23.21 -27.94 20.43
N ALA A 533 22.28 -28.55 19.67
CA ALA A 533 22.38 -29.93 19.19
C ALA A 533 22.89 -30.07 17.74
N ALA A 534 23.31 -28.98 17.08
CA ALA A 534 23.82 -28.99 15.70
C ALA A 534 22.86 -29.65 14.68
N GLU A 535 21.55 -29.41 14.80
CA GLU A 535 20.61 -29.77 13.73
C GLU A 535 20.75 -28.75 12.59
N LEU A 536 21.14 -29.26 11.41
CA LEU A 536 21.23 -28.47 10.18
C LEU A 536 19.85 -28.42 9.52
N GLN A 537 19.30 -27.22 9.39
CA GLN A 537 18.07 -26.98 8.63
C GLN A 537 18.39 -26.26 7.32
N PHE A 538 17.67 -26.60 6.25
CA PHE A 538 17.74 -25.89 4.97
C PHE A 538 16.61 -24.87 4.90
N TRP A 539 16.96 -23.60 4.73
CA TRP A 539 16.00 -22.50 4.61
C TRP A 539 16.07 -21.94 3.20
N GLU A 540 14.91 -21.76 2.55
CA GLU A 540 14.82 -21.11 1.24
C GLU A 540 14.58 -19.60 1.39
N PHE A 541 14.52 -18.90 0.27
CA PHE A 541 14.40 -17.45 0.20
C PHE A 541 13.25 -16.92 1.07
N TRP A 542 12.11 -17.61 1.06
CA TRP A 542 10.92 -17.19 1.78
C TRP A 542 11.11 -17.23 3.29
N GLU A 543 11.77 -18.27 3.79
CA GLU A 543 12.10 -18.48 5.21
C GLU A 543 13.16 -17.48 5.66
N ILE A 544 14.20 -17.26 4.83
CA ILE A 544 15.26 -16.28 5.09
C ILE A 544 14.69 -14.85 5.16
N SER A 545 13.68 -14.54 4.33
CA SER A 545 13.10 -13.19 4.23
C SER A 545 12.19 -12.81 5.41
N GLN A 546 11.62 -13.80 6.12
CA GLN A 546 10.60 -13.58 7.17
C GLN A 546 11.00 -12.55 8.22
N GLU A 547 12.13 -12.80 8.88
CA GLU A 547 12.58 -11.94 9.99
C GLU A 547 12.94 -10.54 9.49
N ALA A 548 13.54 -10.44 8.30
CA ALA A 548 13.86 -9.15 7.69
C ALA A 548 12.61 -8.33 7.37
N MET A 549 11.58 -8.97 6.81
CA MET A 549 10.29 -8.34 6.53
C MET A 549 9.54 -7.92 7.80
N LYS A 550 9.65 -8.73 8.86
CA LYS A 550 9.09 -8.42 10.19
C LYS A 550 9.71 -7.15 10.77
N VAL A 551 11.04 -7.06 10.75
CA VAL A 551 11.77 -5.85 11.17
C VAL A 551 11.37 -4.65 10.32
N GLN A 552 11.32 -4.79 9.00
CA GLN A 552 10.90 -3.71 8.10
C GLN A 552 9.50 -3.20 8.45
N ARG A 553 8.53 -4.10 8.65
CA ARG A 553 7.15 -3.74 9.02
C ARG A 553 7.11 -3.01 10.37
N LEU A 554 7.82 -3.51 11.37
CA LEU A 554 7.87 -2.85 12.68
C LEU A 554 8.46 -1.43 12.60
N LEU A 555 9.49 -1.23 11.77
CA LEU A 555 10.10 0.10 11.56
C LEU A 555 9.19 1.05 10.77
N LEU A 556 8.50 0.58 9.73
CA LEU A 556 7.59 1.40 8.93
C LEU A 556 6.38 1.85 9.75
N TYR A 557 5.80 0.95 10.54
CA TYR A 557 4.55 1.19 11.26
C TYR A 557 4.73 1.79 12.65
N GLY A 558 5.96 1.84 13.16
CA GLY A 558 6.34 2.59 14.35
C GLY A 558 6.12 1.84 15.68
N TRP A 559 6.39 2.55 16.76
CA TRP A 559 6.57 1.99 18.10
C TRP A 559 5.33 1.30 18.68
N ARG A 560 4.12 1.71 18.28
CA ARG A 560 2.87 1.06 18.73
C ARG A 560 2.82 -0.38 18.26
N LYS A 561 3.18 -0.61 17.00
CA LYS A 561 3.25 -1.95 16.42
C LYS A 561 4.34 -2.80 17.07
N TRP A 562 5.44 -2.20 17.51
CA TRP A 562 6.41 -2.88 18.37
C TRP A 562 5.83 -3.30 19.73
N VAL A 563 5.07 -2.43 20.41
CA VAL A 563 4.45 -2.77 21.70
C VAL A 563 3.48 -3.93 21.57
N ASP A 564 2.69 -3.96 20.49
CA ASP A 564 1.79 -5.07 20.20
C ASP A 564 2.58 -6.37 20.00
N TYR A 565 3.66 -6.30 19.22
CA TYR A 565 4.56 -7.44 18.97
C TYR A 565 5.29 -7.92 20.24
N SER A 566 5.77 -7.02 21.10
CA SER A 566 6.49 -7.40 22.32
C SER A 566 5.56 -8.09 23.32
N ARG A 567 4.33 -7.59 23.48
CA ARG A 567 3.29 -8.22 24.31
C ARG A 567 2.93 -9.61 23.81
N PHE A 568 2.87 -9.79 22.49
CA PHE A 568 2.66 -11.09 21.88
C PHE A 568 3.75 -12.09 22.28
N ILE A 569 5.03 -11.72 22.16
CA ILE A 569 6.15 -12.59 22.57
C ILE A 569 6.10 -12.90 24.07
N GLU A 570 5.85 -11.91 24.92
CA GLU A 570 5.75 -12.08 26.37
C GLU A 570 4.61 -13.04 26.75
N GLY A 571 3.43 -12.88 26.14
CA GLY A 571 2.30 -13.79 26.33
C GLY A 571 2.59 -15.23 25.89
N TYR A 572 3.39 -15.41 24.83
CA TYR A 572 3.86 -16.72 24.39
C TYR A 572 4.77 -17.38 25.45
N THR A 573 5.66 -16.61 26.07
CA THR A 573 6.54 -17.10 27.15
C THR A 573 5.79 -17.44 28.45
N GLU A 574 4.72 -16.72 28.79
CA GLU A 574 3.86 -17.02 29.94
C GLU A 574 2.91 -18.22 29.69
N GLY A 575 2.46 -18.41 28.45
CA GLY A 575 1.68 -19.58 28.04
C GLY A 575 2.51 -20.86 28.03
N HIS A 576 3.75 -20.79 27.55
CA HIS A 576 4.68 -21.93 27.59
C HIS A 576 5.19 -22.26 28.99
N THR A 577 5.25 -21.32 29.94
CA THR A 577 5.56 -21.66 31.34
C THR A 577 4.41 -22.41 32.06
N LYS A 578 3.19 -22.41 31.51
CA LYS A 578 2.09 -23.28 32.00
C LYS A 578 2.08 -24.67 31.36
N LEU A 579 2.68 -24.84 30.17
CA LEU A 579 2.82 -26.15 29.50
C LEU A 579 4.20 -26.82 29.70
N SER A 580 5.23 -26.06 30.08
CA SER A 580 6.58 -26.58 30.37
C SER A 580 6.77 -27.10 31.80
N ASN A 581 5.77 -26.95 32.69
CA ASN A 581 5.81 -27.54 34.03
C ASN A 581 5.49 -29.05 34.07
N SER A 582 5.40 -29.72 32.91
CA SER A 582 5.28 -31.18 32.82
C SER A 582 6.51 -31.90 32.22
N LEU A 583 7.58 -31.17 31.87
CA LEU A 583 8.82 -31.74 31.32
C LEU A 583 10.09 -31.33 32.08
N LEU A 584 9.96 -30.67 33.24
CA LEU A 584 11.07 -30.34 34.15
C LEU A 584 11.08 -31.21 35.42
N GLU A 585 10.71 -32.48 35.30
CA GLU A 585 11.13 -33.55 36.22
C GLU A 585 12.00 -34.55 35.45
N TYR A 586 13.17 -34.13 34.97
CA TYR A 586 14.35 -34.98 34.76
C TYR A 586 15.57 -34.08 34.49
N HIS A 587 16.07 -33.45 35.55
CA HIS A 587 17.48 -33.10 35.69
C HIS A 587 17.92 -33.30 37.13
#